data_AF-A0A7W2IT65-F1
#
_entry.id   AF-A0A7W2IT65-F1
#
_cell.length_a   1.000
_cell.length_b   1.000
_cell.length_c   1.000
_cell.angle_alpha   90.00
_cell.angle_beta   90.00
_cell.angle_gamma   90.00
#
_symmetry.space_group_name_H-M   'P 1'
#
loop_
_entity.id
_entity.type
_entity.pdbx_description
1 polymer ?
#
loop_
_entity_poly.entity_id
_entity_poly.type
_entity_poly.pdbx_seq_one_letter_code
_entity_poly.pdbx_strand_id
1 'polypeptide(L)'
;MKKVALAGGLYLFAQVVTAQSTIPVPPSWDFPNLVKSALEIAPNNMAGVPFNDGGIAYSVKELEVLPVLTMSAEALQKYADVVTHAYPDAVSQRGNELEDCSTLPIESLNQTSFANLAYISLNALDENSRGKASDCLKYLQTHLVSAGE
;
A
#
# COMPACT_ATOMS: atom_id res chain seq x y z
N MET A 1 -48.39 35.90 39.33
CA MET A 1 -47.00 35.41 39.34
C MET A 1 -46.88 34.23 38.37
N LYS A 2 -46.04 34.31 37.33
CA LYS A 2 -45.54 33.15 36.59
C LYS A 2 -44.18 33.55 35.99
N LYS A 3 -43.11 32.96 36.53
CA LYS A 3 -41.73 33.15 36.08
C LYS A 3 -41.50 32.26 34.85
N VAL A 4 -41.03 32.83 33.76
CA VAL A 4 -40.53 32.09 32.60
C VAL A 4 -39.07 31.74 32.88
N ALA A 5 -38.77 30.45 32.97
CA ALA A 5 -37.41 29.96 33.15
C ALA A 5 -36.71 29.86 31.79
N LEU A 6 -35.56 30.54 31.66
CA LEU A 6 -34.58 30.34 30.59
C LEU A 6 -34.00 28.93 30.74
N ALA A 7 -34.25 28.06 29.76
CA ALA A 7 -33.49 26.82 29.61
C ALA A 7 -32.21 27.13 28.83
N GLY A 8 -31.07 27.09 29.52
CA GLY A 8 -29.73 27.24 28.95
C GLY A 8 -29.39 26.08 28.04
N GLY A 9 -28.94 26.39 26.82
CA GLY A 9 -28.36 25.42 25.90
C GLY A 9 -26.98 24.99 26.40
N LEU A 10 -26.88 23.75 26.85
CA LEU A 10 -25.61 23.10 27.19
C LEU A 10 -24.98 22.63 25.86
N TYR A 11 -24.01 23.39 25.33
CA TYR A 11 -23.18 22.92 24.22
C TYR A 11 -22.17 21.91 24.77
N LEU A 12 -22.48 20.62 24.60
CA LEU A 12 -21.52 19.53 24.77
C LEU A 12 -20.54 19.56 23.59
N PHE A 13 -19.35 20.10 23.81
CA PHE A 13 -18.22 19.87 22.91
C PHE A 13 -17.81 18.40 23.02
N ALA A 14 -18.27 17.57 22.10
CA ALA A 14 -17.72 16.25 21.91
C ALA A 14 -16.25 16.41 21.48
N GLN A 15 -15.33 16.07 22.39
CA GLN A 15 -13.92 15.97 22.05
C GLN A 15 -13.75 14.77 21.11
N VAL A 16 -13.56 15.04 19.82
CA VAL A 16 -13.15 14.04 18.85
C VAL A 16 -11.70 13.67 19.20
N VAL A 17 -11.53 12.55 19.90
CA VAL A 17 -10.21 11.92 20.05
C VAL A 17 -9.86 11.36 18.67
N THR A 18 -9.09 12.12 17.89
CA THR A 18 -8.47 11.59 16.68
C THR A 18 -7.36 10.64 17.12
N ALA A 19 -7.66 9.35 17.19
CA ALA A 19 -6.64 8.33 17.36
C ALA A 19 -5.68 8.45 16.16
N GLN A 20 -4.47 8.92 16.43
CA GLN A 20 -3.44 9.03 15.41
C GLN A 20 -3.08 7.61 14.99
N SER A 21 -3.50 7.21 13.79
CA SER A 21 -3.18 5.89 13.24
C SER A 21 -1.67 5.75 13.23
N THR A 22 -1.15 4.83 14.04
CA THR A 22 0.29 4.56 14.09
C THR A 22 0.64 3.78 12.84
N ILE A 23 1.58 4.29 12.05
CA ILE A 23 2.09 3.59 10.86
C ILE A 23 2.72 2.26 11.31
N PRO A 24 2.21 1.11 10.84
CA PRO A 24 2.80 -0.18 11.16
C PRO A 24 4.22 -0.28 10.59
N VAL A 25 5.16 -0.76 11.41
CA VAL A 25 6.54 -1.04 10.99
C VAL A 25 6.90 -2.48 11.33
N PRO A 26 7.70 -3.17 10.49
CA PRO A 26 8.12 -4.52 10.79
C PRO A 26 9.10 -4.55 11.98
N PRO A 27 9.11 -5.63 12.78
CA PRO A 27 10.04 -5.79 13.89
C PRO A 27 11.49 -5.99 13.43
N SER A 28 11.70 -6.52 12.22
CA SER A 28 12.97 -6.62 11.53
C SER A 28 12.73 -6.72 10.02
N TRP A 29 13.72 -6.31 9.23
CA TRP A 29 13.74 -6.49 7.78
C TRP A 29 14.39 -7.81 7.33
N ASP A 30 14.75 -8.68 8.27
CA ASP A 30 15.42 -9.95 8.00
C ASP A 30 14.43 -11.07 7.63
N PHE A 31 14.79 -11.84 6.60
CA PHE A 31 14.08 -13.06 6.25
C PHE A 31 14.55 -14.24 7.12
N PRO A 32 13.65 -15.16 7.52
CA PRO A 32 12.23 -15.23 7.17
C PRO A 32 11.29 -14.46 8.13
N ASN A 33 11.82 -13.78 9.15
CA ASN A 33 11.00 -13.18 10.22
C ASN A 33 10.09 -12.06 9.71
N LEU A 34 10.54 -11.26 8.75
CA LEU A 34 9.75 -10.23 8.09
C LEU A 34 8.45 -10.78 7.48
N VAL A 35 8.54 -11.90 6.76
CA VAL A 35 7.38 -12.53 6.12
C VAL A 35 6.44 -13.13 7.16
N LYS A 36 6.99 -13.77 8.20
CA LYS A 36 6.19 -14.33 9.29
C LYS A 36 5.39 -13.25 10.02
N SER A 37 6.02 -12.12 10.37
CA SER A 37 5.30 -11.02 11.04
C SER A 37 4.28 -10.37 10.12
N ALA A 38 4.56 -10.29 8.81
CA ALA A 38 3.60 -9.78 7.83
C ALA A 38 2.38 -10.70 7.69
N LEU A 39 2.57 -12.03 7.67
CA LEU A 39 1.50 -13.03 7.60
C LEU A 39 0.56 -12.99 8.81
N GLU A 40 1.06 -12.65 10.00
CA GLU A 40 0.24 -12.46 11.20
C GLU A 40 -0.73 -11.27 11.07
N ILE A 41 -0.36 -10.26 10.28
CA ILE A 41 -1.15 -9.04 10.07
C ILE A 41 -2.09 -9.19 8.87
N ALA A 42 -1.56 -9.68 7.76
CA ALA A 42 -2.25 -9.77 6.48
C ALA A 42 -2.14 -11.19 5.90
N PRO A 43 -2.86 -12.19 6.45
CA PRO A 43 -2.74 -13.58 5.99
C PRO A 43 -3.29 -13.80 4.57
N ASN A 44 -4.14 -12.91 4.07
CA ASN A 44 -4.73 -12.96 2.74
C ASN A 44 -4.52 -11.64 1.99
N ASN A 45 -4.44 -11.71 0.67
CA ASN A 45 -4.38 -10.53 -0.19
C ASN A 45 -5.76 -9.83 -0.34
N MET A 46 -5.80 -8.75 -1.11
CA MET A 46 -7.05 -8.01 -1.42
C MET A 46 -8.14 -8.83 -2.15
N ALA A 47 -7.81 -9.99 -2.71
CA ALA A 47 -8.76 -10.91 -3.34
C ALA A 47 -9.23 -12.04 -2.40
N GLY A 48 -8.75 -12.06 -1.15
CA GLY A 48 -9.03 -13.12 -0.18
C GLY A 48 -8.24 -14.42 -0.42
N VAL A 49 -7.20 -14.38 -1.26
CA VAL A 49 -6.29 -15.50 -1.51
C VAL A 49 -5.19 -15.50 -0.43
N PRO A 50 -4.94 -16.64 0.23
CA PRO A 50 -3.89 -16.72 1.26
C PRO A 50 -2.51 -16.58 0.65
N PHE A 51 -1.61 -15.90 1.36
CA PHE A 51 -0.19 -15.87 1.01
C PHE A 51 0.50 -17.19 1.38
N ASN A 52 1.49 -17.60 0.60
CA ASN A 52 2.37 -18.71 0.95
C ASN A 52 3.48 -18.28 1.93
N ASP A 53 4.33 -19.23 2.35
CA ASP A 53 5.46 -18.98 3.27
C ASP A 53 6.53 -18.02 2.70
N GLY A 54 6.52 -17.78 1.39
CA GLY A 54 7.35 -16.79 0.71
C GLY A 54 6.70 -15.40 0.63
N GLY A 55 5.46 -15.25 1.11
CA GLY A 55 4.75 -13.98 1.12
C GLY A 55 4.07 -13.60 -0.19
N ILE A 56 3.83 -14.57 -1.08
CA ILE A 56 3.18 -14.35 -2.38
C ILE A 56 1.90 -15.20 -2.48
N ALA A 57 0.82 -14.61 -3.02
CA ALA A 57 -0.47 -15.29 -3.13
C ALA A 57 -0.66 -16.07 -4.45
N TYR A 58 0.10 -15.72 -5.49
CA TYR A 58 0.00 -16.31 -6.84
C TYR A 58 1.31 -16.94 -7.29
N SER A 59 1.24 -17.90 -8.21
CA SER A 59 2.44 -18.52 -8.77
C SER A 59 3.21 -17.56 -9.68
N VAL A 60 4.51 -17.82 -9.86
CA VAL A 60 5.37 -17.05 -10.80
C VAL A 60 4.76 -16.99 -12.20
N LYS A 61 4.22 -18.11 -12.70
CA LYS A 61 3.59 -18.18 -14.03
C LYS A 61 2.37 -17.29 -14.16
N GLU A 62 1.59 -17.15 -13.09
CA GLU A 62 0.42 -16.26 -13.09
C GLU A 62 0.85 -14.80 -13.05
N LEU A 63 1.91 -14.47 -12.31
CA LEU A 63 2.44 -13.12 -12.23
C LEU A 63 3.09 -12.68 -13.55
N GLU A 64 3.86 -13.54 -14.22
CA GLU A 64 4.57 -13.24 -15.47
C GLU A 64 3.66 -12.79 -16.62
N VAL A 65 2.41 -13.25 -16.64
CA VAL A 65 1.44 -12.95 -17.71
C VAL A 65 0.55 -11.74 -17.40
N LEU A 66 0.76 -11.06 -16.26
CA LEU A 66 -0.07 -9.90 -15.90
C LEU A 66 0.17 -8.72 -16.85
N PRO A 67 -0.89 -8.11 -17.42
CA PRO A 67 -0.77 -6.95 -18.29
C PRO A 67 -0.55 -5.66 -17.47
N VAL A 68 0.56 -5.60 -16.73
CA VAL A 68 0.82 -4.57 -15.71
C VAL A 68 0.85 -3.14 -16.23
N LEU A 69 1.16 -2.95 -17.52
CA LEU A 69 1.18 -1.64 -18.16
C LEU A 69 -0.22 -1.04 -18.39
N THR A 70 -1.25 -1.89 -18.47
CA THR A 70 -2.63 -1.46 -18.78
C THR A 70 -3.62 -1.68 -17.64
N MET A 71 -3.22 -2.42 -16.61
CA MET A 71 -4.10 -2.67 -15.46
C MET A 71 -4.22 -1.44 -14.55
N SER A 72 -5.42 -1.24 -13.99
CA SER A 72 -5.63 -0.22 -12.96
C SER A 72 -4.95 -0.58 -11.65
N ALA A 73 -4.71 0.42 -10.80
CA ALA A 73 -4.14 0.19 -9.47
C ALA A 73 -5.02 -0.74 -8.63
N GLU A 74 -6.35 -0.63 -8.72
CA GLU A 74 -7.29 -1.46 -7.96
C GLU A 74 -7.24 -2.94 -8.38
N ALA A 75 -6.91 -3.20 -9.64
CA ALA A 75 -6.69 -4.56 -10.13
C ALA A 75 -5.30 -5.07 -9.72
N LEU A 76 -4.26 -4.23 -9.84
CA LEU A 76 -2.88 -4.59 -9.55
C LEU A 76 -2.61 -4.85 -8.06
N GLN A 77 -3.22 -4.09 -7.14
CA GLN A 77 -2.97 -4.21 -5.70
C GLN A 77 -3.18 -5.63 -5.16
N LYS A 78 -4.02 -6.45 -5.82
CA LYS A 78 -4.29 -7.84 -5.43
C LYS A 78 -3.04 -8.72 -5.50
N TYR A 79 -2.07 -8.36 -6.33
CA TYR A 79 -0.86 -9.15 -6.58
C TYR A 79 0.34 -8.67 -5.76
N ALA A 80 0.17 -7.67 -4.88
CA ALA A 80 1.24 -7.19 -4.02
C ALA A 80 1.65 -8.27 -3.02
N ASP A 81 2.92 -8.25 -2.60
CA ASP A 81 3.41 -9.18 -1.60
C ASP A 81 2.83 -8.90 -0.20
N VAL A 82 2.97 -9.88 0.68
CA VAL A 82 2.46 -9.80 2.05
C VAL A 82 3.10 -8.68 2.87
N VAL A 83 4.38 -8.38 2.62
CA VAL A 83 5.12 -7.36 3.37
C VAL A 83 4.54 -5.99 3.07
N THR A 84 4.22 -5.74 1.80
CA THR A 84 3.54 -4.52 1.35
C THR A 84 2.11 -4.45 1.87
N HIS A 85 1.41 -5.58 1.97
CA HIS A 85 0.09 -5.60 2.59
C HIS A 85 0.12 -5.21 4.07
N ALA A 86 1.09 -5.74 4.83
CA ALA A 86 1.21 -5.51 6.26
C ALA A 86 1.83 -4.15 6.62
N TYR A 87 2.76 -3.65 5.80
CA TYR A 87 3.58 -2.47 6.11
C TYR A 87 3.77 -1.53 4.90
N PRO A 88 2.69 -1.06 4.25
CA PRO A 88 2.80 -0.30 2.99
C PRO A 88 3.65 0.96 3.11
N ASP A 89 3.46 1.74 4.17
CA ASP A 89 4.25 2.94 4.45
C ASP A 89 5.72 2.63 4.74
N ALA A 90 5.99 1.60 5.55
CA ALA A 90 7.36 1.22 5.89
C ALA A 90 8.13 0.73 4.66
N VAL A 91 7.47 0.00 3.75
CA VAL A 91 8.03 -0.39 2.45
C VAL A 91 8.30 0.85 1.61
N SER A 92 7.33 1.77 1.53
CA SER A 92 7.48 3.04 0.81
C SER A 92 8.65 3.90 1.31
N GLN A 93 9.01 3.79 2.58
CA GLN A 93 10.03 4.60 3.25
C GLN A 93 11.40 3.90 3.33
N ARG A 94 11.48 2.60 2.99
CA ARG A 94 12.70 1.80 3.17
C ARG A 94 13.85 2.25 2.28
N GLY A 95 13.57 2.91 1.16
CA GLY A 95 14.57 3.41 0.22
C GLY A 95 14.13 4.67 -0.50
N ASN A 96 15.06 5.25 -1.26
CA ASN A 96 14.82 6.46 -2.05
C ASN A 96 14.22 6.16 -3.44
N GLU A 97 13.88 4.90 -3.71
CA GLU A 97 13.40 4.40 -5.00
C GLU A 97 12.10 5.07 -5.46
N LEU A 98 11.27 5.52 -4.52
CA LEU A 98 10.04 6.27 -4.79
C LEU A 98 10.24 7.78 -4.84
N GLU A 99 11.47 8.28 -4.66
CA GLU A 99 11.78 9.70 -4.83
C GLU A 99 11.96 10.08 -6.30
N ASP A 100 12.54 9.19 -7.09
CA ASP A 100 12.69 9.39 -8.54
C ASP A 100 12.58 8.06 -9.31
N CYS A 101 11.37 7.76 -9.78
CA CYS A 101 11.07 6.54 -10.50
C CYS A 101 11.66 6.49 -11.93
N SER A 102 12.21 7.60 -12.44
CA SER A 102 12.94 7.60 -13.71
C SER A 102 14.31 6.93 -13.60
N THR A 103 14.83 6.79 -12.38
CA THR A 103 16.14 6.19 -12.11
C THR A 103 16.06 4.70 -11.78
N LEU A 104 14.84 4.13 -11.71
CA LEU A 104 14.67 2.72 -11.41
C LEU A 104 15.26 1.85 -12.52
N PRO A 105 16.07 0.83 -12.18
CA PRO A 105 16.58 -0.09 -13.18
C PRO A 105 15.43 -0.90 -13.76
N ILE A 106 15.08 -0.65 -15.03
CA ILE A 106 13.96 -1.30 -15.72
C ILE A 106 14.06 -2.83 -15.64
N GLU A 107 15.28 -3.37 -15.76
CA GLU A 107 15.57 -4.81 -15.68
C GLU A 107 15.24 -5.44 -14.31
N SER A 108 15.16 -4.64 -13.25
CA SER A 108 14.78 -5.09 -11.90
C SER A 108 13.28 -5.02 -11.63
N LEU A 109 12.51 -4.39 -12.52
CA LEU A 109 11.06 -4.27 -12.38
C LEU A 109 10.39 -5.57 -12.80
N ASN A 110 9.57 -6.11 -11.92
CA ASN A 110 8.71 -7.26 -12.21
C ASN A 110 7.25 -6.94 -11.85
N GLN A 111 6.35 -7.87 -12.09
CA GLN A 111 4.92 -7.65 -11.89
C GLN A 111 4.58 -7.40 -10.41
N THR A 112 5.31 -7.99 -9.48
CA THR A 112 5.17 -7.69 -8.04
C THR A 112 5.58 -6.26 -7.72
N SER A 113 6.61 -5.69 -8.37
CA SER A 113 6.99 -4.28 -8.20
C SER A 113 5.82 -3.33 -8.54
N PHE A 114 5.14 -3.55 -9.67
CA PHE A 114 3.95 -2.78 -10.05
C PHE A 114 2.80 -2.98 -9.07
N ALA A 115 2.58 -4.22 -8.64
CA ALA A 115 1.52 -4.54 -7.68
C ALA A 115 1.77 -3.87 -6.32
N ASN A 116 3.01 -3.85 -5.84
CA ASN A 116 3.40 -3.19 -4.60
C ASN A 116 3.16 -1.68 -4.68
N LEU A 117 3.57 -1.02 -5.78
CA LEU A 117 3.27 0.40 -6.02
C LEU A 117 1.76 0.69 -6.02
N ALA A 118 0.98 -0.17 -6.68
CA ALA A 118 -0.47 -0.06 -6.71
C ALA A 118 -1.10 -0.24 -5.33
N TYR A 119 -0.57 -1.15 -4.50
CA TYR A 119 -1.08 -1.35 -3.15
C TYR A 119 -0.74 -0.15 -2.26
N ILE A 120 0.50 0.34 -2.29
CA ILE A 120 0.94 1.50 -1.50
C ILE A 120 0.13 2.74 -1.87
N SER A 121 -0.06 3.01 -3.17
CA SER A 121 -0.79 4.20 -3.64
C SER A 121 -2.24 4.27 -3.15
N LEU A 122 -2.85 3.11 -2.89
CA LEU A 122 -4.23 3.00 -2.43
C LEU A 122 -4.36 2.86 -0.90
N ASN A 123 -3.42 2.18 -0.25
CA ASN A 123 -3.60 1.67 1.12
C ASN A 123 -2.61 2.21 2.16
N ALA A 124 -1.52 2.88 1.76
CA ALA A 124 -0.61 3.50 2.73
C ALA A 124 -1.35 4.56 3.57
N LEU A 125 -1.00 4.71 4.84
CA LEU A 125 -1.63 5.67 5.75
C LEU A 125 -1.11 7.09 5.51
N ASP A 126 0.17 7.24 5.21
CA ASP A 126 0.85 8.48 4.88
C ASP A 126 0.49 8.95 3.47
N GLU A 127 -0.02 10.18 3.36
CA GLU A 127 -0.42 10.79 2.09
C GLU A 127 0.73 10.92 1.10
N ASN A 128 1.93 11.22 1.60
CA ASN A 128 3.11 11.37 0.76
C ASN A 128 3.56 10.01 0.18
N SER A 129 3.51 8.94 0.98
CA SER A 129 3.76 7.57 0.53
C SER A 129 2.77 7.16 -0.57
N ARG A 130 1.47 7.46 -0.39
CA ARG A 130 0.46 7.22 -1.44
C ARG A 130 0.75 7.99 -2.73
N GLY A 131 1.04 9.29 -2.60
CA GLY A 131 1.30 10.18 -3.74
C GLY A 131 2.50 9.73 -4.57
N LYS A 132 3.64 9.48 -3.90
CA LYS A 132 4.87 8.99 -4.55
C LYS A 132 4.64 7.66 -5.29
N ALA A 133 3.98 6.70 -4.65
CA ALA A 133 3.71 5.41 -5.27
C ALA A 133 2.76 5.52 -6.48
N SER A 134 1.74 6.38 -6.40
CA SER A 134 0.83 6.68 -7.51
C SER A 134 1.57 7.27 -8.71
N ASP A 135 2.39 8.29 -8.48
CA ASP A 135 3.17 8.94 -9.53
C ASP A 135 4.18 7.97 -10.17
N CYS A 136 4.82 7.14 -9.35
CA CYS A 136 5.73 6.10 -9.79
C CYS A 136 5.05 5.08 -10.71
N LEU A 137 3.91 4.54 -10.27
CA LEU A 137 3.14 3.57 -11.06
C LEU A 137 2.76 4.15 -12.42
N LYS A 138 2.24 5.38 -12.42
CA LYS A 138 1.86 6.08 -13.65
C LYS A 138 3.06 6.33 -14.56
N TYR A 139 4.19 6.74 -14.00
CA TYR A 139 5.41 6.95 -14.77
C TYR A 139 5.85 5.67 -15.47
N LEU A 140 5.96 4.56 -14.74
CA LEU A 140 6.40 3.27 -15.27
C LEU A 140 5.42 2.73 -16.33
N GLN A 141 4.11 2.80 -16.08
CA GLN A 141 3.09 2.38 -17.04
C GLN A 141 3.12 3.22 -18.33
N THR A 142 3.55 4.47 -18.27
CA THR A 142 3.64 5.35 -19.46
C THR A 142 4.93 5.10 -20.24
N HIS A 143 6.08 5.04 -19.56
CA HIS A 143 7.40 5.07 -20.21
C HIS A 143 7.92 3.69 -20.61
N LEU A 144 7.40 2.60 -20.03
CA LEU A 144 7.73 1.24 -20.45
C LEU A 144 6.87 0.78 -21.63
N VAL A 145 5.68 1.36 -21.83
CA VAL A 145 4.90 1.15 -23.06
C VAL A 145 5.69 1.65 -24.29
N SER A 146 6.37 2.79 -24.17
CA SER A 146 7.16 3.37 -25.27
C SER A 146 8.51 2.68 -25.56
N ALA A 147 8.96 1.76 -24.70
CA ALA A 147 10.23 1.04 -24.88
C ALA A 147 10.06 -0.34 -25.55
N GLY A 148 8.81 -0.79 -25.71
CA GLY A 148 8.45 -2.09 -26.30
C GLY A 148 7.88 -2.02 -27.72
N GLU A 149 7.90 -0.84 -28.35
CA GLU A 149 7.58 -0.62 -29.78
C GLU A 149 8.87 -0.41 -30.59
#